data_AF-A0A644Y169-F1
#
_entry.id   AF-A0A644Y169-F1
#
_cell.length_a   1.000
_cell.length_b   1.000
_cell.length_c   1.000
_cell.angle_alpha   90.00
_cell.angle_beta   90.00
_cell.angle_gamma   90.00
#
_symmetry.space_group_name_H-M   'P 1'
#
loop_
_entity.id
_entity.type
_entity.pdbx_description
1 polymer ?
#
loop_
_entity_poly.entity_id
_entity_poly.type
_entity_poly.pdbx_seq_one_letter_code
_entity_poly.pdbx_strand_id
1 'polypeptide(L)'
;MVIFLIFAIFFSFNFNVAKMSDFLQKNENTGYFVCVIVYILLGVTLIPSEPVTLIILAWKGPLIAVLLAVIGNTLAAFAELLIGGSIGDISNFEQKKEKLPFHLGKLPINSPIFLFLARMLPGFGTKFVSLASGVFHVPLFTYLWTTLAANFVGAIFVVFGGYGLINLIKK
;
A
#
# COMPACT_ATOMS: atom_id res chain seq x y z
N MET A 1 13.50 -11.30 -5.10
CA MET A 1 14.15 -10.86 -3.85
C MET A 1 15.53 -10.23 -4.09
N VAL A 2 16.47 -10.91 -4.77
CA VAL A 2 17.85 -10.40 -4.95
C VAL A 2 17.91 -9.07 -5.73
N ILE A 3 17.17 -8.94 -6.82
CA ILE A 3 17.10 -7.68 -7.61
C ILE A 3 16.52 -6.53 -6.75
N PHE A 4 15.52 -6.82 -5.93
CA PHE A 4 14.91 -5.85 -5.03
C PHE A 4 15.90 -5.37 -3.96
N LEU A 5 16.68 -6.30 -3.38
CA LEU A 5 17.75 -5.99 -2.43
C LEU A 5 18.86 -5.15 -3.07
N ILE A 6 19.28 -5.48 -4.30
CA ILE A 6 20.28 -4.69 -5.04
C ILE A 6 19.77 -3.28 -5.27
N PHE A 7 18.51 -3.13 -5.68
CA PHE A 7 17.90 -1.82 -5.89
C PHE A 7 17.79 -1.03 -4.58
N ALA A 8 17.39 -1.68 -3.49
CA ALA A 8 17.32 -1.06 -2.17
C ALA A 8 18.70 -0.61 -1.65
N ILE A 9 19.73 -1.43 -1.85
CA ILE A 9 21.12 -1.11 -1.48
C ILE A 9 21.62 0.07 -2.32
N PHE A 10 21.46 0.01 -3.65
CA PHE A 10 21.85 1.10 -4.55
C PHE A 10 21.14 2.40 -4.20
N PHE A 11 19.83 2.33 -3.95
CA PHE A 11 19.05 3.48 -3.51
C PHE A 11 19.58 4.01 -2.17
N SER A 12 19.82 3.16 -1.17
CA SER A 12 20.33 3.58 0.13
C SER A 12 21.69 4.31 0.07
N PHE A 13 22.57 3.93 -0.88
CA PHE A 13 23.87 4.60 -1.03
C PHE A 13 23.80 5.91 -1.82
N ASN A 14 22.84 6.06 -2.73
CA ASN A 14 22.72 7.26 -3.57
C ASN A 14 21.68 8.25 -3.06
N PHE A 15 20.81 7.83 -2.14
CA PHE A 15 19.69 8.64 -1.68
C PHE A 15 20.06 9.50 -0.49
N ASN A 16 20.25 10.79 -0.75
CA ASN A 16 20.57 11.76 0.28
C ASN A 16 19.28 12.28 0.94
N VAL A 17 18.98 11.73 2.12
CA VAL A 17 17.81 12.10 2.92
C VAL A 17 17.79 13.59 3.27
N ALA A 18 18.96 14.21 3.52
CA ALA A 18 19.04 15.64 3.83
C ALA A 18 18.62 16.51 2.64
N LYS A 19 19.15 16.25 1.44
CA LYS A 19 18.75 16.98 0.23
C LYS A 19 17.27 16.84 -0.11
N MET A 20 16.70 15.65 0.12
CA MET A 20 15.27 15.45 -0.08
C MET A 20 14.44 16.18 0.97
N SER A 21 14.85 16.14 2.25
CA SER A 21 14.21 16.91 3.31
C SER A 21 14.23 18.40 2.99
N ASP A 22 15.37 18.94 2.54
CA ASP A 22 15.51 20.34 2.15
C ASP A 22 14.58 20.70 0.96
N PHE A 23 14.49 19.83 -0.04
CA PHE A 23 13.58 20.02 -1.18
C PHE A 23 12.11 20.02 -0.76
N LEU A 24 11.72 19.09 0.12
CA LEU A 24 10.35 18.94 0.61
C LEU A 24 9.96 20.09 1.55
N GLN A 25 10.86 20.54 2.42
CA GLN A 25 10.65 21.72 3.26
C GLN A 25 10.53 23.01 2.43
N LYS A 26 11.32 23.15 1.36
CA LYS A 26 11.23 24.32 0.48
C LYS A 26 9.93 24.35 -0.35
N ASN A 27 9.31 23.20 -0.58
CA ASN A 27 8.11 23.05 -1.44
C ASN A 27 6.98 22.32 -0.72
N GLU A 28 6.65 22.71 0.52
CA GLU A 28 5.80 21.88 1.41
C GLU A 28 4.47 21.43 0.80
N ASN A 29 3.73 22.34 0.16
CA ASN A 29 2.44 22.02 -0.46
C ASN A 29 2.59 21.04 -1.63
N THR A 30 3.62 21.21 -2.45
CA THR A 30 3.92 20.32 -3.57
C THR A 30 4.44 18.97 -3.09
N GLY A 31 5.18 18.95 -1.97
CA GLY A 31 5.74 17.74 -1.37
C GLY A 31 4.67 16.72 -0.98
N TYR A 32 3.57 17.16 -0.37
CA TYR A 32 2.44 16.28 -0.06
C TYR A 32 1.82 15.65 -1.29
N PHE A 33 1.61 16.44 -2.34
CA PHE A 33 1.05 15.96 -3.60
C PHE A 33 1.95 14.95 -4.28
N VAL A 34 3.27 15.22 -4.33
CA VAL A 34 4.27 14.31 -4.86
C VAL A 34 4.26 12.98 -4.10
N CYS A 35 4.22 13.03 -2.76
CA CYS A 35 4.14 11.82 -1.94
C CYS A 35 2.91 10.96 -2.28
N VAL A 36 1.73 11.57 -2.42
CA VAL A 36 0.50 10.85 -2.80
C VAL A 36 0.61 10.23 -4.18
N ILE A 37 1.16 10.95 -5.17
CA ILE A 37 1.42 10.39 -6.51
C ILE A 37 2.36 9.19 -6.42
N VAL A 38 3.44 9.30 -5.66
CA VAL A 38 4.39 8.20 -5.48
C VAL A 38 3.69 6.99 -4.86
N TYR A 39 2.84 7.15 -3.84
CA TYR A 39 2.06 6.02 -3.30
C TYR A 39 1.22 5.32 -4.37
N ILE A 40 0.52 6.09 -5.21
CA ILE A 40 -0.32 5.53 -6.29
C ILE A 40 0.55 4.74 -7.28
N LEU A 41 1.66 5.34 -7.72
CA LEU A 41 2.61 4.69 -8.64
C LEU A 41 3.17 3.42 -8.03
N LEU A 42 3.59 3.45 -6.76
CA LEU A 42 4.09 2.27 -6.06
C LEU A 42 3.01 1.19 -5.90
N GLY A 43 1.75 1.59 -5.70
CA GLY A 43 0.59 0.71 -5.73
C GLY A 43 0.49 -0.13 -6.99
N VAL A 44 0.67 0.49 -8.15
CA VAL A 44 0.63 -0.22 -9.44
C VAL A 44 1.87 -1.13 -9.64
N THR A 45 2.93 -0.94 -8.85
CA THR A 45 4.15 -1.76 -8.90
C THR A 45 4.20 -2.82 -7.80
N LEU A 46 5.23 -3.67 -7.83
CA LEU A 46 5.56 -4.60 -6.74
C LEU A 46 6.47 -3.96 -5.67
N ILE A 47 6.65 -2.64 -5.70
CA ILE A 47 7.55 -1.94 -4.79
C ILE A 47 6.78 -1.56 -3.52
N PRO A 48 7.30 -1.90 -2.32
CA PRO A 48 6.71 -1.52 -1.04
C PRO A 48 6.66 0.00 -0.87
N SER A 49 5.59 0.50 -0.29
CA SER A 49 5.37 1.94 -0.06
C SER A 49 5.86 2.40 1.32
N GLU A 50 6.21 1.48 2.21
CA GLU A 50 6.71 1.74 3.56
C GLU A 50 7.93 2.67 3.60
N PRO A 51 8.92 2.58 2.67
CA PRO A 51 10.02 3.54 2.64
C PRO A 51 9.55 4.99 2.48
N VAL A 52 8.50 5.23 1.69
CA VAL A 52 7.89 6.57 1.51
C VAL A 52 7.25 7.03 2.81
N THR A 53 6.56 6.12 3.53
CA THR A 53 6.00 6.42 4.85
C THR A 53 7.08 6.85 5.85
N LEU A 54 8.22 6.15 5.89
CA LEU A 54 9.33 6.48 6.78
C LEU A 54 10.00 7.81 6.43
N ILE A 55 10.09 8.14 5.14
CA ILE A 55 10.58 9.45 4.68
C ILE A 55 9.66 10.58 5.18
N ILE A 56 8.34 10.42 5.01
CA ILE A 56 7.37 11.41 5.47
C ILE A 56 7.41 11.54 6.99
N LEU A 57 7.57 10.42 7.71
CA LEU A 57 7.75 10.41 9.15
C LEU A 57 8.96 11.23 9.59
N ALA A 58 10.11 11.04 8.93
CA ALA A 58 11.31 11.81 9.21
C ALA A 58 11.15 13.32 8.90
N TRP A 59 10.31 13.66 7.92
CA TRP A 59 10.09 15.04 7.46
C TRP A 59 9.04 15.81 8.28
N LYS A 60 7.85 15.24 8.51
CA LYS A 60 6.68 15.93 9.09
C LYS A 60 6.17 15.31 10.38
N GLY A 61 6.74 14.18 10.78
CA GLY A 61 6.38 13.48 12.01
C GLY A 61 5.19 12.51 11.88
N PRO A 62 4.82 11.86 13.00
CA PRO A 62 3.93 10.69 12.99
C PRO A 62 2.53 10.95 12.43
N LEU A 63 1.88 12.04 12.85
CA LEU A 63 0.49 12.31 12.48
C LEU A 63 0.31 12.48 10.97
N ILE A 64 1.18 13.29 10.35
CA ILE A 64 1.15 13.54 8.90
C ILE A 64 1.55 12.28 8.12
N ALA A 65 2.52 11.51 8.64
CA ALA A 65 2.91 10.24 8.02
C ALA A 65 1.77 9.23 8.00
N VAL A 66 1.02 9.07 9.10
CA VAL A 66 -0.17 8.20 9.14
C VAL A 66 -1.21 8.68 8.13
N LEU A 67 -1.57 9.96 8.15
CA LEU A 67 -2.60 10.50 7.26
C LEU A 67 -2.26 10.28 5.78
N LEU A 68 -1.02 10.60 5.38
CA LEU A 68 -0.60 10.43 3.98
C LEU A 68 -0.45 8.97 3.59
N ALA A 69 0.02 8.10 4.48
CA ALA A 69 0.08 6.67 4.22
C ALA A 69 -1.33 6.08 4.02
N VAL A 70 -2.32 6.49 4.81
CA VAL A 70 -3.70 6.02 4.67
C VAL A 70 -4.31 6.47 3.35
N ILE A 71 -4.21 7.76 3.03
CA ILE A 71 -4.74 8.30 1.77
C ILE A 71 -4.04 7.66 0.58
N GLY A 72 -2.70 7.69 0.56
CA GLY A 72 -1.89 7.17 -0.53
C GLY A 72 -2.12 5.69 -0.78
N ASN A 73 -2.08 4.85 0.27
CA ASN A 73 -2.30 3.41 0.11
C ASN A 73 -3.75 3.07 -0.24
N THR A 74 -4.73 3.90 0.15
CA THR A 74 -6.13 3.69 -0.24
C THR A 74 -6.36 4.03 -1.70
N LEU A 75 -5.75 5.11 -2.20
CA LEU A 75 -5.77 5.47 -3.62
C LEU A 75 -5.03 4.44 -4.49
N ALA A 76 -3.87 3.97 -4.02
CA ALA A 76 -3.15 2.86 -4.64
C ALA A 76 -4.01 1.59 -4.74
N ALA A 77 -4.64 1.19 -3.63
CA ALA A 77 -5.53 0.03 -3.58
C ALA A 77 -6.76 0.20 -4.47
N PHE A 78 -7.25 1.42 -4.66
CA PHE A 78 -8.32 1.72 -5.60
C PHE A 78 -7.86 1.53 -7.06
N ALA A 79 -6.65 1.96 -7.42
CA ALA A 79 -6.08 1.69 -8.74
C ALA A 79 -5.90 0.19 -9.00
N GLU A 80 -5.41 -0.56 -8.01
CA GLU A 80 -5.30 -2.03 -8.07
C GLU A 80 -6.67 -2.71 -8.24
N LEU A 81 -7.72 -2.22 -7.57
CA LEU A 81 -9.09 -2.70 -7.72
C LEU A 81 -9.57 -2.57 -9.18
N LEU A 82 -9.35 -1.40 -9.80
CA LEU A 82 -9.76 -1.16 -11.18
C LEU A 82 -9.03 -2.08 -12.16
N ILE A 83 -7.72 -2.29 -11.95
CA ILE A 83 -6.92 -3.24 -12.74
C ILE A 83 -7.50 -4.66 -12.58
N GLY A 84 -7.81 -5.08 -11.35
CA GLY A 84 -8.44 -6.37 -11.06
C GLY A 84 -9.79 -6.54 -11.77
N GLY A 85 -10.64 -5.52 -11.75
CA GLY A 85 -11.93 -5.52 -12.43
C GLY A 85 -11.80 -5.73 -13.94
N SER A 86 -10.89 -5.00 -14.59
CA SER A 86 -10.61 -5.20 -16.02
C SER A 86 -10.14 -6.62 -16.34
N ILE A 87 -9.32 -7.24 -15.47
CA ILE A 87 -8.89 -8.63 -15.64
C ILE A 87 -10.07 -9.60 -15.50
N GLY A 88 -10.97 -9.36 -14.54
CA GLY A 88 -12.18 -10.16 -14.34
C GLY A 88 -13.08 -10.17 -15.58
N ASP A 89 -13.31 -8.99 -16.15
CA ASP A 89 -14.17 -8.79 -17.32
C ASP A 89 -13.60 -9.47 -18.58
N ILE A 90 -12.29 -9.39 -18.79
CA ILE A 90 -11.63 -9.95 -19.99
C ILE A 90 -11.50 -11.48 -19.92
N SER A 91 -11.47 -12.07 -18.73
CA SER A 91 -11.07 -13.47 -18.55
C SER A 91 -12.19 -14.51 -18.52
N ASN A 92 -13.46 -14.11 -18.73
CA ASN A 92 -14.65 -14.94 -18.46
C ASN A 92 -14.55 -15.58 -17.05
N PHE A 93 -14.15 -14.77 -16.06
CA PHE A 93 -13.74 -15.24 -14.75
C PHE A 93 -14.81 -16.10 -14.06
N GLU A 94 -16.09 -15.74 -14.19
CA GLU A 94 -17.21 -16.48 -13.63
C GLU A 94 -17.24 -17.96 -14.07
N GLN A 95 -16.86 -18.26 -15.32
CA GLN A 95 -16.81 -19.64 -15.83
C GLN A 95 -15.57 -20.42 -15.34
N LYS A 96 -14.51 -19.71 -14.93
CA LYS A 96 -13.24 -20.30 -14.49
C LYS A 96 -13.11 -20.35 -12.97
N LYS A 97 -13.92 -19.59 -12.23
CA LYS A 97 -13.95 -19.50 -10.76
C LYS A 97 -14.06 -20.86 -10.08
N GLU A 98 -14.91 -21.75 -10.59
CA GLU A 98 -15.10 -23.10 -10.05
C GLU A 98 -13.92 -24.04 -10.29
N LYS A 99 -13.07 -23.74 -11.28
CA LYS A 99 -11.89 -24.54 -11.65
C LYS A 99 -10.60 -24.02 -11.01
N LEU A 100 -10.68 -23.00 -10.16
CA LEU A 100 -9.49 -22.45 -9.51
C LEU A 100 -8.89 -23.45 -8.51
N PRO A 101 -7.57 -23.69 -8.54
CA PRO A 101 -6.90 -24.57 -7.60
C PRO A 101 -7.01 -24.03 -6.16
N PHE A 102 -6.81 -24.90 -5.18
CA PHE A 102 -6.80 -24.54 -3.75
C PHE A 102 -8.11 -23.94 -3.22
N HIS A 103 -9.27 -24.24 -3.84
CA HIS A 103 -10.57 -23.69 -3.41
C HIS A 103 -10.65 -22.16 -3.42
N LEU A 104 -9.79 -21.49 -4.20
CA LEU A 104 -9.75 -20.01 -4.28
C LEU A 104 -11.10 -19.42 -4.76
N GLY A 105 -11.89 -20.18 -5.53
CA GLY A 105 -13.25 -19.79 -5.93
C GLY A 105 -14.29 -19.77 -4.79
N LYS A 106 -13.97 -20.36 -3.63
CA LYS A 106 -14.84 -20.42 -2.44
C LYS A 106 -14.44 -19.43 -1.34
N LEU A 107 -13.45 -18.58 -1.59
CA LEU A 107 -13.01 -17.59 -0.60
C LEU A 107 -14.16 -16.60 -0.31
N PRO A 108 -14.36 -16.21 0.96
CA PRO A 108 -15.40 -15.27 1.36
C PRO A 108 -14.99 -13.82 1.04
N ILE A 109 -14.66 -13.52 -0.22
CA ILE A 109 -14.15 -12.23 -0.69
C ILE A 109 -15.18 -11.09 -0.49
N ASN A 110 -16.47 -11.42 -0.39
CA ASN A 110 -17.52 -10.45 -0.05
C ASN A 110 -17.64 -10.15 1.45
N SER A 111 -16.93 -10.88 2.32
CA SER A 111 -16.96 -10.67 3.77
C SER A 111 -16.05 -9.51 4.16
N PRO A 112 -16.56 -8.45 4.82
CA PRO A 112 -15.73 -7.32 5.25
C PRO A 112 -14.60 -7.73 6.20
N ILE A 113 -14.84 -8.73 7.04
CA ILE A 113 -13.86 -9.27 7.98
C ILE A 113 -12.74 -9.98 7.24
N PHE A 114 -13.08 -10.76 6.20
CA PHE A 114 -12.09 -11.39 5.36
C PHE A 114 -11.24 -10.35 4.62
N LEU A 115 -11.86 -9.33 4.03
CA LEU A 115 -11.17 -8.24 3.35
C LEU A 115 -10.20 -7.52 4.30
N PHE A 116 -10.62 -7.23 5.53
CA PHE A 116 -9.76 -6.57 6.52
C PHE A 116 -8.58 -7.47 6.94
N LEU A 117 -8.86 -8.70 7.36
CA LEU A 117 -7.84 -9.60 7.90
C LEU A 117 -6.85 -10.09 6.83
N ALA A 118 -7.33 -10.39 5.63
CA ALA A 118 -6.46 -10.81 4.53
C ALA A 118 -5.47 -9.71 4.13
N ARG A 119 -5.81 -8.42 4.30
CA ARG A 119 -4.88 -7.30 4.09
C ARG A 119 -3.78 -7.21 5.13
N MET A 120 -3.97 -7.77 6.32
CA MET A 120 -2.96 -7.80 7.38
C MET A 120 -1.88 -8.87 7.14
N LEU A 121 -2.03 -9.71 6.12
CA LEU A 121 -1.00 -10.68 5.75
C LEU A 121 0.23 -9.96 5.16
N PRO A 122 1.42 -10.13 5.75
CA PRO A 122 2.61 -9.41 5.34
C PRO A 122 3.05 -9.81 3.92
N GLY A 123 3.54 -8.84 3.16
CA GLY A 123 4.17 -9.04 1.85
C GLY A 123 3.22 -9.14 0.65
N PHE A 124 2.02 -9.74 0.79
CA PHE A 124 1.11 -9.94 -0.34
C PHE A 124 -0.37 -9.60 -0.07
N GLY A 125 -0.78 -9.50 1.20
CA GLY A 125 -2.19 -9.41 1.59
C GLY A 125 -2.91 -8.22 0.96
N THR A 126 -2.33 -7.03 1.03
CA THR A 126 -2.92 -5.79 0.50
C THR A 126 -3.20 -5.88 -0.99
N LYS A 127 -2.19 -6.24 -1.79
CA LYS A 127 -2.31 -6.36 -3.26
C LYS A 127 -3.24 -7.48 -3.68
N PHE A 128 -3.14 -8.63 -3.02
CA PHE A 128 -4.02 -9.77 -3.28
C PHE A 128 -5.48 -9.36 -3.07
N VAL A 129 -5.79 -8.74 -1.93
CA VAL A 129 -7.18 -8.33 -1.64
C VAL A 129 -7.66 -7.29 -2.63
N SER A 130 -6.85 -6.29 -3.02
CA SER A 130 -7.26 -5.29 -4.01
C SER A 130 -7.58 -5.93 -5.37
N LEU A 131 -6.68 -6.75 -5.90
CA LEU A 131 -6.86 -7.40 -7.20
C LEU A 131 -8.01 -8.41 -7.17
N ALA A 132 -8.07 -9.26 -6.14
CA ALA A 132 -9.14 -10.24 -5.97
C ALA A 132 -10.50 -9.55 -5.79
N SER A 133 -10.58 -8.46 -5.04
CA SER A 133 -11.84 -7.71 -4.90
C SER A 133 -12.31 -7.12 -6.23
N GLY A 134 -11.38 -6.74 -7.11
CA GLY A 134 -11.69 -6.28 -8.46
C GLY A 134 -12.21 -7.41 -9.34
N VAL A 135 -11.48 -8.54 -9.36
CA VAL A 135 -11.82 -9.71 -10.17
C VAL A 135 -13.17 -10.34 -9.76
N PHE A 136 -13.51 -10.31 -8.47
CA PHE A 136 -14.77 -10.84 -7.93
C PHE A 136 -15.88 -9.77 -7.79
N HIS A 137 -15.66 -8.56 -8.33
CA HIS A 137 -16.61 -7.44 -8.34
C HIS A 137 -17.25 -7.13 -6.97
N VAL A 138 -16.40 -7.02 -5.94
CA VAL A 138 -16.86 -6.66 -4.59
C VAL A 138 -17.49 -5.26 -4.60
N PRO A 139 -18.60 -5.03 -3.86
CA PRO A 139 -19.21 -3.70 -3.75
C PRO A 139 -18.20 -2.65 -3.32
N LEU A 140 -18.09 -1.57 -4.10
CA LEU A 140 -17.06 -0.55 -3.93
C LEU A 140 -17.07 0.06 -2.52
N PHE A 141 -18.25 0.31 -1.96
CA PHE A 141 -18.38 0.83 -0.60
C PHE A 141 -17.74 -0.12 0.42
N THR A 142 -18.08 -1.41 0.39
CA THR A 142 -17.55 -2.44 1.29
C THR A 142 -16.03 -2.54 1.19
N TYR A 143 -15.52 -2.51 -0.04
CA TYR A 143 -14.09 -2.54 -0.30
C TYR A 143 -13.37 -1.30 0.24
N LEU A 144 -13.90 -0.10 -0.01
CA LEU A 144 -13.23 1.15 0.36
C LEU A 144 -13.12 1.32 1.87
N TRP A 145 -14.21 1.10 2.63
CA TRP A 145 -14.16 1.31 4.07
C TRP A 145 -13.27 0.27 4.77
N THR A 146 -13.32 -1.00 4.33
CA THR A 146 -12.46 -2.06 4.88
C THR A 146 -10.99 -1.81 4.55
N THR A 147 -10.70 -1.35 3.33
CA THR A 147 -9.36 -0.96 2.90
C THR A 147 -8.84 0.23 3.69
N LEU A 148 -9.67 1.26 3.89
CA LEU A 148 -9.31 2.44 4.68
C LEU A 148 -9.00 2.06 6.13
N ALA A 149 -9.84 1.22 6.76
CA ALA A 149 -9.63 0.73 8.11
C ALA A 149 -8.33 -0.09 8.21
N ALA A 150 -8.10 -1.01 7.28
CA ALA A 150 -6.89 -1.83 7.24
C ALA A 150 -5.63 -0.97 7.04
N ASN A 151 -5.66 -0.02 6.11
CA ASN A 151 -4.56 0.89 5.85
C ASN A 151 -4.28 1.81 7.05
N PHE A 152 -5.32 2.25 7.78
CA PHE A 152 -5.17 3.02 9.01
C PHE A 152 -4.41 2.25 10.08
N VAL A 153 -4.81 1.00 10.33
CA VAL A 153 -4.13 0.13 11.29
C VAL A 153 -2.69 -0.16 10.86
N GLY A 154 -2.48 -0.52 9.59
CA GLY A 154 -1.15 -0.76 9.04
C GLY A 154 -0.24 0.47 9.13
N ALA A 155 -0.76 1.66 8.79
CA ALA A 155 -0.02 2.91 8.88
C ALA A 155 0.41 3.23 10.32
N ILE A 156 -0.45 2.99 11.31
CA ILE A 156 -0.08 3.13 12.72
C ILE A 156 1.10 2.22 13.06
N PHE A 157 1.04 0.93 12.72
CA PHE A 157 2.13 0.00 13.02
C PHE A 157 3.45 0.42 12.37
N VAL A 158 3.43 0.78 11.08
CA VAL A 158 4.64 1.20 10.35
C VAL A 158 5.20 2.51 10.91
N VAL A 159 4.35 3.52 11.13
CA VAL A 159 4.77 4.84 11.58
C VAL A 159 5.29 4.81 13.00
N PHE A 160 4.53 4.25 13.95
CA PHE A 160 4.96 4.22 15.35
C PHE A 160 6.11 3.22 15.57
N GLY A 161 6.12 2.09 14.85
CA GLY A 161 7.27 1.18 14.83
C GLY A 161 8.53 1.86 14.29
N GLY A 162 8.41 2.54 13.15
CA GLY A 162 9.50 3.31 12.55
C GLY A 162 9.98 4.46 13.45
N TYR A 163 9.06 5.18 14.08
CA TYR A 163 9.37 6.29 15.00
C TYR A 163 10.16 5.80 16.22
N GLY A 164 9.74 4.67 16.80
CA GLY A 164 10.47 4.02 17.89
C GLY A 164 11.90 3.64 17.49
N LEU A 165 12.07 3.00 16.33
CA LEU A 165 13.39 2.63 15.80
C LEU A 165 14.29 3.86 15.56
N ILE A 166 13.76 4.90 14.92
CA ILE A 166 14.52 6.14 14.64
C ILE A 166 14.99 6.80 15.94
N ASN A 167 14.16 6.83 16.97
CA ASN A 167 14.51 7.40 18.28
C ASN A 167 15.52 6.54 19.06
N LEU A 168 15.49 5.22 18.91
CA LEU A 168 16.49 4.33 19.53
C LEU A 168 17.87 4.50 18.89
N ILE A 169 17.95 4.74 17.58
CA ILE A 169 19.21 4.88 16.83
C ILE A 169 19.82 6.29 16.99
N LYS A 170 19.01 7.32 17.23
CA LYS A 170 19.48 8.69 17.49
C LYS A 170 20.06 8.90 18.89
N LYS A 171 19.97 7.89 19.77
CA LYS A 171 20.46 7.92 21.15
C LYS A 171 21.84 7.28 21.22
#